data_AF-A0AAD9AB96-F1
#
_entry.id   AF-A0AAD9AB96-F1
#
_cell.length_a   1.000
_cell.length_b   1.000
_cell.length_c   1.000
_cell.angle_alpha   90.00
_cell.angle_beta   90.00
_cell.angle_gamma   90.00
#
_symmetry.space_group_name_H-M   'P 1'
#
loop_
_entity.id
_entity.type
_entity.pdbx_description
1 polymer ?
#
loop_
_entity_poly.entity_id
_entity_poly.type
_entity_poly.pdbx_seq_one_letter_code
_entity_poly.pdbx_strand_id
1 'polypeptide(L)'
;MLRRNLLSIFGLGLVTSSVAQNAYSKLTLDPTYRTVPPPNGDFPQDPHHVRVVSIILFAISFTFVGIRRRESKRWGSTVPAALTIGSATFVLVEAINCYLANVYWTTSHDPRKLMFTLLGRDFDVYVGIIWWSYGAVLSCGIFGALQRNIRTGTLWALLGFAGLLDIILEECMLMYGGIYTYYDHQPLVFNVFPCWWAFCNVSPSLTGTATCLKGGDAA
;
A
#
# COMPACT_ATOMS: atom_id res chain seq x y z
N MET A 1 -45.33 -9.17 28.83
CA MET A 1 -44.42 -8.12 29.34
C MET A 1 -43.05 -8.22 28.66
N LEU A 2 -42.91 -7.83 27.38
CA LEU A 2 -41.60 -7.79 26.72
C LEU A 2 -41.63 -6.82 25.51
N ARG A 3 -41.73 -5.51 25.79
CA ARG A 3 -41.59 -4.43 24.80
C ARG A 3 -41.20 -3.15 25.53
N ARG A 4 -39.93 -3.02 25.88
CA ARG A 4 -39.27 -1.78 26.35
C ARG A 4 -37.80 -2.15 26.50
N ASN A 5 -36.97 -1.81 25.51
CA ASN A 5 -35.49 -1.68 25.56
C ASN A 5 -34.86 -1.66 24.15
N LEU A 6 -35.46 -0.97 23.18
CA LEU A 6 -34.84 -0.73 21.86
C LEU A 6 -34.52 0.75 21.60
N LEU A 7 -34.92 1.66 22.49
CA LEU A 7 -34.72 3.11 22.32
C LEU A 7 -33.41 3.63 22.94
N SER A 8 -32.70 2.84 23.74
CA SER A 8 -31.49 3.26 24.44
C SER A 8 -30.21 3.19 23.60
N ILE A 9 -30.22 2.44 22.49
CA ILE A 9 -29.03 2.21 21.65
C ILE A 9 -28.83 3.32 20.61
N PHE A 10 -29.92 3.97 20.17
CA PHE A 10 -29.84 5.07 19.19
C PHE A 10 -29.41 6.42 19.79
N GLY A 11 -29.53 6.61 21.11
CA GLY A 11 -29.15 7.86 21.78
C GLY A 11 -27.64 8.07 21.94
N LEU A 12 -26.85 6.98 22.02
CA LEU A 12 -25.40 7.06 22.20
C LEU A 12 -24.63 7.32 20.89
N GLY A 13 -25.16 6.92 19.73
CA GLY A 13 -24.48 7.14 18.43
C GLY A 13 -24.53 8.58 17.91
N LEU A 14 -25.54 9.36 18.34
CA LEU A 14 -25.68 10.76 17.91
C LEU A 14 -24.78 11.72 18.70
N VAL A 15 -24.50 11.43 19.97
CA VAL A 15 -23.66 12.29 20.82
C VAL A 15 -22.17 12.11 20.50
N THR A 16 -21.73 10.91 20.08
CA THR A 16 -20.34 10.68 19.63
C THR A 16 -20.02 11.33 18.29
N SER A 17 -21.02 11.49 17.42
CA SER A 17 -20.84 12.05 16.07
C SER A 17 -20.60 13.57 16.08
N SER A 18 -21.23 14.31 17.00
CA SER A 18 -21.06 15.78 17.08
C SER A 18 -19.75 16.22 17.74
N VAL A 19 -19.19 15.39 18.64
CA VAL A 19 -17.88 15.66 19.25
C VAL A 19 -16.75 15.36 18.27
N ALA A 20 -16.88 14.30 17.46
CA ALA A 20 -15.92 13.97 16.40
C ALA A 20 -15.89 15.00 15.26
N GLN A 21 -17.06 15.55 14.88
CA GLN A 21 -17.14 16.57 13.82
C GLN A 21 -16.50 17.91 14.20
N ASN A 22 -16.31 18.20 15.50
CA ASN A 22 -15.76 19.48 15.96
C ASN A 22 -14.31 19.40 16.45
N ALA A 23 -13.68 18.22 16.38
CA ALA A 23 -12.26 18.04 16.64
C ALA A 23 -11.45 18.44 15.40
N TYR A 24 -11.42 19.74 15.09
CA TYR A 24 -10.59 20.26 14.02
C TYR A 24 -9.19 20.55 14.56
N SER A 25 -8.20 19.78 14.11
CA SER A 25 -6.79 20.15 14.24
C SER A 25 -6.49 21.28 13.26
N LYS A 26 -5.77 22.32 13.71
CA LYS A 26 -5.33 23.40 12.83
C LYS A 26 -4.29 22.83 11.86
N LEU A 27 -4.74 22.48 10.66
CA LEU A 27 -3.90 21.98 9.59
C LEU A 27 -2.97 23.10 9.10
N THR A 28 -1.69 22.99 9.42
CA THR A 28 -0.67 23.88 8.86
C THR A 28 -0.20 23.25 7.57
N LEU A 29 -0.41 23.89 6.43
CA LEU A 29 0.05 23.38 5.13
C LEU A 29 1.47 23.85 4.85
N ASP A 30 2.21 23.05 4.08
CA ASP A 30 3.47 23.47 3.49
C ASP A 30 3.25 24.73 2.62
N PRO A 31 4.05 25.80 2.79
CA PRO A 31 3.82 27.08 2.11
C PRO A 31 4.06 27.01 0.60
N THR A 32 4.83 26.04 0.12
CA THR A 32 5.17 25.86 -1.30
C THR A 32 4.19 24.91 -1.98
N TYR A 33 3.97 23.74 -1.38
CA TYR A 33 3.20 22.66 -2.01
C TYR A 33 1.72 22.65 -1.58
N ARG A 34 1.35 23.40 -0.54
CA ARG A 34 0.01 23.43 0.05
C ARG A 34 -0.49 22.04 0.47
N THR A 35 0.43 21.16 0.86
CA THR A 35 0.17 19.80 1.35
C THR A 35 0.36 19.73 2.86
N VAL A 36 -0.18 18.70 3.50
CA VAL A 36 0.06 18.47 4.93
C VAL A 36 1.53 18.10 5.13
N PRO A 37 2.30 18.89 5.90
CA PRO A 37 3.69 18.60 6.17
C PRO A 37 3.73 17.32 7.00
N PRO A 38 4.63 16.40 6.64
CA PRO A 38 4.72 15.14 7.36
C PRO A 38 5.23 15.35 8.80
N PRO A 39 4.84 14.48 9.76
CA PRO A 39 5.25 14.59 11.16
C PRO A 39 6.69 14.08 11.36
N ASN A 40 7.64 14.50 10.51
CA ASN A 40 9.02 13.97 10.46
C ASN A 40 9.73 14.00 11.82
N GLY A 41 9.44 15.01 12.65
CA GLY A 41 10.01 15.14 13.98
C GLY A 41 9.39 14.21 15.03
N ASP A 42 8.12 13.82 14.85
CA ASP A 42 7.37 13.02 15.83
C ASP A 42 7.51 11.52 15.56
N PHE A 43 7.87 11.13 14.32
CA PHE A 43 8.09 9.74 13.93
C PHE A 43 9.41 9.59 13.16
N PRO A 44 10.56 9.53 13.86
CA PRO A 44 11.86 9.39 13.23
C PRO A 44 12.05 8.01 12.59
N GLN A 45 12.85 7.96 11.54
CA GLN A 45 13.27 6.71 10.92
C GLN A 45 14.08 5.85 11.89
N ASP A 46 13.83 4.54 11.90
CA ASP A 46 14.72 3.54 12.48
C ASP A 46 15.59 2.91 11.37
N PRO A 47 16.89 3.24 11.28
CA PRO A 47 17.74 2.74 10.21
C PRO A 47 17.99 1.23 10.26
N HIS A 48 17.89 0.61 11.44
CA HIS A 48 18.03 -0.84 11.59
C HIS A 48 16.80 -1.54 11.01
N HIS A 49 15.60 -1.06 11.35
CA HIS A 49 14.35 -1.63 10.83
C HIS A 49 14.24 -1.48 9.32
N VAL A 50 14.49 -0.27 8.81
CA VAL A 50 14.51 0.00 7.36
C VAL A 50 15.49 -0.93 6.65
N ARG A 51 16.70 -1.12 7.18
CA ARG A 51 17.70 -2.01 6.58
C ARG A 51 17.23 -3.47 6.54
N VAL A 52 16.72 -3.99 7.65
CA VAL A 52 16.26 -5.39 7.74
C VAL A 52 15.12 -5.64 6.75
N VAL A 53 14.10 -4.80 6.77
CA VAL A 53 12.94 -4.93 5.87
C VAL A 53 13.35 -4.82 4.41
N SER A 54 14.22 -3.85 4.08
CA SER A 54 14.73 -3.69 2.71
C SER A 54 15.45 -4.93 2.22
N ILE A 55 16.34 -5.53 3.01
CA ILE A 55 17.10 -6.72 2.61
C ILE A 55 16.15 -7.90 2.34
N ILE A 56 15.20 -8.14 3.24
CA ILE A 56 14.24 -9.25 3.11
C ILE A 56 13.39 -9.07 1.85
N LEU A 57 12.79 -7.89 1.67
CA LEU A 57 11.91 -7.61 0.56
C LEU A 57 12.66 -7.58 -0.78
N PHE A 58 13.88 -7.03 -0.81
CA PHE A 58 14.75 -7.09 -1.98
C PHE A 58 15.06 -8.54 -2.39
N ALA A 59 15.38 -9.42 -1.43
CA ALA A 59 15.62 -10.84 -1.70
C ALA A 59 14.35 -11.54 -2.26
N ILE A 60 13.17 -11.19 -1.74
CA ILE A 60 11.88 -11.68 -2.26
C ILE A 60 11.67 -11.20 -3.69
N SER A 61 11.90 -9.90 -3.98
CA SER A 61 11.80 -9.34 -5.34
C SER A 61 12.61 -10.12 -6.36
N PHE A 62 13.90 -10.35 -6.07
CA PHE A 62 14.78 -11.10 -6.98
C PHE A 62 14.35 -12.54 -7.17
N THR A 63 13.82 -13.17 -6.12
CA THR A 63 13.26 -14.52 -6.20
C THR A 63 12.10 -14.56 -7.20
N PHE A 64 11.16 -13.61 -7.10
CA PHE A 64 10.03 -13.52 -8.02
C PHE A 64 10.44 -13.14 -9.44
N VAL A 65 11.44 -12.27 -9.63
CA VAL A 65 12.05 -12.03 -10.96
C VAL A 65 12.60 -13.33 -11.55
N GLY A 66 13.30 -14.14 -10.76
CA GLY A 66 13.83 -15.44 -11.17
C GLY A 66 12.73 -16.43 -11.60
N ILE A 67 11.68 -16.56 -10.77
CA ILE A 67 10.51 -17.39 -11.07
C ILE A 67 9.85 -16.94 -12.38
N ARG A 68 9.68 -15.63 -12.55
CA ARG A 68 9.00 -15.05 -13.72
C ARG A 68 9.81 -15.17 -14.99
N ARG A 69 11.12 -15.05 -14.91
CA ARG A 69 12.00 -15.32 -16.05
C ARG A 69 11.85 -16.77 -16.53
N ARG A 70 11.66 -17.72 -15.61
CA ARG A 70 11.40 -19.13 -15.95
C ARG A 70 10.01 -19.31 -16.58
N GLU A 71 8.99 -18.66 -16.03
CA GLU A 71 7.62 -18.70 -16.59
C GLU A 71 7.55 -18.01 -17.97
N SER A 72 8.24 -16.89 -18.16
CA SER A 72 8.38 -16.22 -19.46
C SER A 72 8.90 -17.16 -20.55
N LYS A 73 9.90 -17.99 -20.22
CA LYS A 73 10.39 -19.03 -21.14
C LYS A 73 9.35 -20.12 -21.39
N ARG A 74 8.62 -20.55 -20.36
CA ARG A 74 7.59 -21.59 -20.46
C ARG A 74 6.43 -21.16 -21.37
N TRP A 75 6.03 -19.90 -21.29
CA TRP A 75 4.88 -19.37 -22.02
C TRP A 75 5.26 -18.61 -23.31
N GLY A 76 6.54 -18.54 -23.65
CA GLY A 76 7.01 -17.81 -24.83
C GLY A 76 6.67 -16.31 -24.80
N SER A 77 6.54 -15.71 -23.61
CA SER A 77 6.07 -14.33 -23.42
C SER A 77 7.01 -13.56 -22.50
N THR A 78 7.34 -12.32 -22.87
CA THR A 78 8.11 -11.39 -22.04
C THR A 78 7.27 -10.68 -20.99
N VAL A 79 5.94 -10.74 -21.10
CA VAL A 79 4.99 -10.06 -20.21
C VAL A 79 5.19 -10.39 -18.72
N PRO A 80 5.38 -11.67 -18.29
CA PRO A 80 5.61 -11.98 -16.89
C PRO A 80 6.83 -11.26 -16.30
N ALA A 81 7.95 -11.26 -17.02
CA ALA A 81 9.18 -10.58 -16.57
C ALA A 81 9.03 -9.06 -16.61
N ALA A 82 8.38 -8.52 -17.65
CA ALA A 82 8.11 -7.09 -17.80
C ALA A 82 7.22 -6.56 -16.68
N LEU A 83 6.20 -7.31 -16.25
CA LEU A 83 5.34 -6.94 -15.12
C LEU A 83 6.13 -6.87 -13.81
N THR A 84 7.01 -7.84 -13.54
CA THR A 84 7.80 -7.84 -12.31
C THR A 84 8.81 -6.70 -12.27
N ILE A 85 9.47 -6.38 -13.38
CA ILE A 85 10.40 -5.25 -13.44
C ILE A 85 9.63 -3.93 -13.39
N GLY A 86 8.53 -3.82 -14.16
CA GLY A 86 7.69 -2.63 -14.24
C GLY A 86 6.99 -2.28 -12.92
N SER A 87 6.78 -3.26 -12.04
CA SER A 87 6.24 -3.03 -10.70
C SER A 87 7.10 -2.13 -9.82
N ALA A 88 8.38 -1.92 -10.16
CA ALA A 88 9.22 -0.91 -9.50
C ALA A 88 8.63 0.51 -9.62
N THR A 89 7.80 0.78 -10.63
CA THR A 89 7.12 2.07 -10.80
C THR A 89 5.98 2.31 -9.81
N PHE A 90 5.57 1.29 -9.04
CA PHE A 90 4.48 1.43 -8.06
C PHE A 90 4.80 2.45 -6.98
N VAL A 91 6.08 2.70 -6.71
CA VAL A 91 6.50 3.76 -5.77
C VAL A 91 6.03 5.16 -6.19
N LEU A 92 5.80 5.41 -7.48
CA LEU A 92 5.28 6.69 -7.96
C LEU A 92 3.79 6.84 -7.62
N VAL A 93 3.02 5.76 -7.79
CA VAL A 93 1.61 5.71 -7.39
C VAL A 93 1.52 5.83 -5.88
N GLU A 94 2.42 5.16 -5.16
CA GLU A 94 2.48 5.27 -3.71
C GLU A 94 2.73 6.69 -3.25
N ALA A 95 3.65 7.41 -3.89
CA ALA A 95 3.96 8.77 -3.48
C ALA A 95 2.73 9.69 -3.55
N ILE A 96 1.77 9.41 -4.45
CA ILE A 96 0.48 10.08 -4.52
C ILE A 96 -0.46 9.55 -3.42
N ASN A 97 -0.54 8.23 -3.27
CA ASN A 97 -1.36 7.57 -2.25
C ASN A 97 -1.03 8.03 -0.82
N CYS A 98 0.23 8.30 -0.53
CA CYS A 98 0.67 8.83 0.75
C CYS A 98 -0.07 10.12 1.16
N TYR A 99 -0.45 10.96 0.19
CA TYR A 99 -1.26 12.14 0.46
C TYR A 99 -2.72 11.80 0.67
N LEU A 100 -3.26 10.86 -0.10
CA LEU A 100 -4.68 10.47 -0.03
C LEU A 100 -5.01 9.66 1.23
N ALA A 101 -4.07 8.84 1.67
CA ALA A 101 -4.21 7.94 2.82
C ALA A 101 -3.73 8.57 4.13
N ASN A 102 -3.18 9.79 4.09
CA ASN A 102 -2.42 10.37 5.19
C ASN A 102 -1.35 9.41 5.74
N VAL A 103 -0.54 8.86 4.83
CA VAL A 103 0.61 8.02 5.14
C VAL A 103 1.89 8.82 4.97
N TYR A 104 2.83 8.59 5.88
CA TYR A 104 4.15 9.16 5.81
C TYR A 104 5.22 8.07 5.91
N TRP A 105 6.10 8.01 4.91
CA TRP A 105 7.32 7.20 4.94
C TRP A 105 8.44 7.98 5.62
N THR A 106 9.07 7.36 6.62
CA THR A 106 10.19 7.97 7.34
C THR A 106 11.35 8.26 6.40
N THR A 107 12.03 9.38 6.63
CA THR A 107 13.15 9.81 5.78
C THR A 107 14.45 9.77 6.55
N SER A 108 15.53 9.37 5.89
CA SER A 108 16.87 9.29 6.50
C SER A 108 17.57 10.64 6.61
N HIS A 109 17.06 11.66 5.91
CA HIS A 109 17.69 12.96 5.70
C HIS A 109 19.09 12.90 5.07
N ASP A 110 19.47 11.75 4.50
CA ASP A 110 20.74 11.56 3.80
C ASP A 110 20.52 11.73 2.29
N PRO A 111 21.09 12.78 1.65
CA PRO A 111 20.93 13.00 0.21
C PRO A 111 21.39 11.84 -0.67
N ARG A 112 22.22 10.92 -0.15
CA ARG A 112 22.69 9.73 -0.89
C ARG A 112 21.66 8.61 -0.93
N LYS A 113 20.67 8.65 -0.04
CA LYS A 113 19.60 7.64 0.05
C LYS A 113 18.28 8.14 -0.53
N LEU A 114 18.17 9.43 -0.79
CA LEU A 114 17.04 10.04 -1.47
C LEU A 114 16.91 9.44 -2.88
N MET A 115 15.72 8.95 -3.20
CA MET A 115 15.38 8.45 -4.53
C MET A 115 14.72 9.53 -5.36
N PHE A 116 13.69 10.19 -4.81
CA PHE A 116 13.06 11.36 -5.40
C PHE A 116 12.27 12.16 -4.35
N THR A 117 11.90 13.39 -4.72
CA THR A 117 10.98 14.23 -3.96
C THR A 117 9.72 14.45 -4.78
N LEU A 118 8.54 14.23 -4.18
CA LEU A 118 7.25 14.48 -4.83
C LEU A 118 6.35 15.29 -3.90
N LEU A 119 5.86 16.44 -4.40
CA LEU A 119 4.94 17.35 -3.69
C LEU A 119 5.44 17.78 -2.28
N GLY A 120 6.75 17.88 -2.12
CA GLY A 120 7.40 18.26 -0.86
C GLY A 120 7.71 17.12 0.10
N ARG A 121 7.47 15.87 -0.29
CA ARG A 121 7.88 14.68 0.48
C ARG A 121 9.05 13.98 -0.17
N ASP A 122 10.04 13.66 0.65
CA ASP A 122 11.24 12.92 0.28
C ASP A 122 11.01 11.42 0.43
N PHE A 123 11.28 10.69 -0.65
CA PHE A 123 11.18 9.23 -0.70
C PHE A 123 12.58 8.66 -0.86
N ASP A 124 13.04 7.93 0.16
CA ASP A 124 14.31 7.22 0.10
C ASP A 124 14.20 5.95 -0.75
N VAL A 125 15.35 5.45 -1.22
CA VAL A 125 15.46 4.23 -2.05
C VAL A 125 14.79 3.02 -1.42
N TYR A 126 14.78 2.93 -0.09
CA TYR A 126 14.15 1.80 0.61
C TYR A 126 12.64 1.72 0.35
N VAL A 127 11.97 2.87 0.18
CA VAL A 127 10.53 2.90 -0.16
C VAL A 127 10.31 2.27 -1.53
N GLY A 128 11.19 2.57 -2.49
CA GLY A 128 11.18 1.94 -3.81
C GLY A 128 11.36 0.42 -3.74
N ILE A 129 12.24 -0.07 -2.88
CA ILE A 129 12.47 -1.51 -2.68
C ILE A 129 11.22 -2.20 -2.12
N ILE A 130 10.57 -1.61 -1.10
CA ILE A 130 9.37 -2.16 -0.48
C ILE A 130 8.25 -2.29 -1.54
N TRP A 131 7.99 -1.22 -2.27
CA TRP A 131 6.92 -1.19 -3.26
C TRP A 131 7.19 -2.04 -4.50
N TRP A 132 8.45 -2.12 -4.92
CA TRP A 132 8.83 -3.07 -5.95
C TRP A 132 8.53 -4.51 -5.52
N SER A 133 8.82 -4.85 -4.27
CA SER A 133 8.58 -6.20 -3.73
C SER A 133 7.10 -6.53 -3.65
N TYR A 134 6.30 -5.60 -3.17
CA TYR A 134 4.85 -5.72 -3.12
C TYR A 134 4.26 -5.95 -4.52
N GLY A 135 4.60 -5.06 -5.46
CA GLY A 135 4.13 -5.15 -6.83
C GLY A 135 4.63 -6.40 -7.56
N ALA A 136 5.86 -6.83 -7.31
CA ALA A 136 6.41 -8.06 -7.85
C ALA A 136 5.58 -9.27 -7.41
N VAL A 137 5.32 -9.44 -6.12
CA VAL A 137 4.55 -10.57 -5.58
C VAL A 137 3.11 -10.59 -6.12
N LEU A 138 2.40 -9.45 -6.04
CA LEU A 138 1.00 -9.37 -6.45
C LEU A 138 0.83 -9.54 -7.95
N SER A 139 1.64 -8.83 -8.76
CA SER A 139 1.57 -8.96 -10.23
C SER A 139 1.86 -10.39 -10.66
N CYS A 140 2.76 -11.09 -9.96
CA CYS A 140 3.00 -12.50 -10.20
C CYS A 140 1.74 -13.36 -9.96
N GLY A 141 1.15 -13.26 -8.76
CA GLY A 141 -0.02 -14.05 -8.41
C GLY A 141 -1.20 -13.80 -9.37
N ILE A 142 -1.49 -12.53 -9.62
CA ILE A 142 -2.64 -12.09 -10.43
C ILE A 142 -2.45 -12.50 -11.90
N PHE A 143 -1.29 -12.21 -12.49
CA PHE A 143 -1.05 -12.56 -13.90
C PHE A 143 -1.13 -14.08 -14.13
N GLY A 144 -0.53 -14.86 -13.23
CA GLY A 144 -0.59 -16.31 -13.30
C GLY A 144 -2.02 -16.85 -13.17
N ALA A 145 -2.85 -16.23 -12.33
CA ALA A 145 -4.24 -16.61 -12.20
C ALA A 145 -5.05 -16.27 -13.46
N LEU A 146 -4.86 -15.08 -14.02
CA LEU A 146 -5.57 -14.63 -15.22
C LEU A 146 -5.25 -15.49 -16.45
N GLN A 147 -4.01 -15.94 -16.61
CA GLN A 147 -3.65 -16.86 -17.70
C GLN A 147 -4.34 -18.24 -17.63
N ARG A 148 -4.93 -18.60 -16.48
CA ARG A 148 -5.64 -19.87 -16.30
C ARG A 148 -7.15 -19.78 -16.53
N ASN A 149 -7.64 -18.69 -17.15
CA ASN A 149 -9.06 -18.47 -17.43
C ASN A 149 -9.96 -18.67 -16.20
N ILE A 150 -9.56 -18.07 -15.08
CA ILE A 150 -10.29 -18.17 -13.81
C ILE A 150 -11.67 -17.49 -13.90
N ARG A 151 -12.62 -17.98 -13.10
CA ARG A 151 -13.96 -17.37 -13.00
C ARG A 151 -13.90 -16.02 -12.29
N THR A 152 -14.85 -15.13 -12.57
CA THR A 152 -14.98 -13.83 -11.88
C THR A 152 -15.04 -13.98 -10.36
N GLY A 153 -15.72 -15.00 -9.83
CA GLY A 153 -15.74 -15.27 -8.39
C GLY A 153 -14.36 -15.59 -7.81
N THR A 154 -13.50 -16.28 -8.57
CA THR A 154 -12.11 -16.55 -8.18
C THR A 154 -11.28 -15.27 -8.19
N LEU A 155 -11.53 -14.35 -9.13
CA LEU A 155 -10.85 -13.06 -9.15
C LEU A 155 -11.18 -12.23 -7.91
N TRP A 156 -12.45 -12.18 -7.52
CA TRP A 156 -12.87 -11.53 -6.27
C TRP A 156 -12.27 -12.20 -5.03
N ALA A 157 -12.19 -13.53 -5.01
CA ALA A 157 -11.54 -14.26 -3.92
C ALA A 157 -10.03 -13.93 -3.84
N LEU A 158 -9.34 -13.83 -4.97
CA LEU A 158 -7.93 -13.42 -5.02
C LEU A 158 -7.74 -11.97 -4.55
N LEU A 159 -8.65 -11.06 -4.92
CA LEU A 159 -8.62 -9.68 -4.43
C LEU A 159 -8.83 -9.64 -2.90
N GLY A 160 -9.79 -10.39 -2.37
CA GLY A 160 -10.02 -10.50 -0.94
C GLY A 160 -8.80 -11.07 -0.19
N PHE A 161 -8.18 -12.12 -0.74
CA PHE A 161 -6.97 -12.70 -0.19
C PHE A 161 -5.77 -11.74 -0.24
N ALA A 162 -5.61 -11.00 -1.34
CA ALA A 162 -4.56 -9.98 -1.45
C ALA A 162 -4.77 -8.84 -0.43
N GLY A 163 -6.00 -8.37 -0.23
CA GLY A 163 -6.31 -7.40 0.82
C GLY A 163 -6.03 -7.93 2.24
N LEU A 164 -6.28 -9.21 2.49
CA LEU A 164 -5.93 -9.82 3.77
C LEU A 164 -4.40 -9.89 3.97
N LEU A 165 -3.65 -10.26 2.94
CA LEU A 165 -2.18 -10.26 2.99
C LEU A 165 -1.62 -8.85 3.18
N ASP A 166 -2.26 -7.85 2.56
CA ASP A 166 -1.92 -6.44 2.73
C ASP A 166 -2.06 -6.03 4.20
N ILE A 167 -3.21 -6.30 4.81
CA ILE A 167 -3.46 -6.02 6.24
C ILE A 167 -2.38 -6.68 7.12
N ILE A 168 -2.04 -7.94 6.88
CA ILE A 168 -1.04 -8.66 7.68
C ILE A 168 0.35 -8.02 7.53
N LEU A 169 0.77 -7.75 6.29
CA LEU A 169 2.08 -7.17 6.00
C LEU A 169 2.19 -5.76 6.61
N GLU A 170 1.17 -4.94 6.39
CA GLU A 170 1.10 -3.57 6.86
C GLU A 170 1.08 -3.50 8.39
N GLU A 171 0.26 -4.31 9.06
CA GLU A 171 0.26 -4.42 10.53
C GLU A 171 1.65 -4.82 11.06
N CYS A 172 2.30 -5.81 10.45
CA CYS A 172 3.65 -6.21 10.84
C CYS A 172 4.67 -5.08 10.68
N MET A 173 4.63 -4.34 9.58
CA MET A 173 5.59 -3.26 9.30
C MET A 173 5.33 -2.03 10.18
N LEU A 174 4.07 -1.65 10.39
CA LEU A 174 3.69 -0.55 11.28
C LEU A 174 4.07 -0.84 12.73
N MET A 175 3.83 -2.06 13.21
CA MET A 175 4.23 -2.48 14.57
C MET A 175 5.74 -2.59 14.74
N TYR A 176 6.49 -2.88 13.66
CA TYR A 176 7.94 -2.89 13.71
C TYR A 176 8.47 -1.47 13.97
N GLY A 177 7.81 -0.45 13.41
CA GLY A 177 8.06 0.95 13.73
C GLY A 177 9.27 1.55 13.02
N GLY A 178 9.31 2.88 12.91
CA GLY A 178 10.42 3.61 12.29
C GLY A 178 10.57 3.42 10.77
N ILE A 179 9.52 2.94 10.09
CA ILE A 179 9.49 2.78 8.63
C ILE A 179 8.48 3.74 8.00
N TYR A 180 7.22 3.67 8.40
CA TYR A 180 6.16 4.60 8.01
C TYR A 180 5.09 4.63 9.08
N THR A 181 4.23 5.65 9.03
CA THR A 181 3.07 5.77 9.91
C THR A 181 1.91 6.41 9.18
N TYR A 182 0.69 6.04 9.58
CA TYR A 182 -0.49 6.82 9.29
C TYR A 182 -0.57 7.98 10.28
N TYR A 183 -1.01 9.14 9.80
CA TYR A 183 -1.26 10.31 10.62
C TYR A 183 -2.69 10.81 10.43
N ASP A 184 -3.09 11.74 11.30
CA ASP A 184 -4.45 12.27 11.40
C ASP A 184 -5.50 11.20 11.77
N HIS A 185 -6.77 11.59 11.82
CA HIS A 185 -7.85 10.64 12.12
C HIS A 185 -8.07 9.63 10.98
N GLN A 186 -7.87 8.35 11.28
CA GLN A 186 -8.13 7.24 10.36
C GLN A 186 -9.37 6.46 10.77
N PRO A 187 -10.35 6.24 9.87
CA PRO A 187 -11.48 5.36 10.15
C PRO A 187 -11.07 3.88 10.13
N LEU A 188 -11.87 2.99 10.73
CA LEU A 188 -11.75 1.52 10.61
C LEU A 188 -10.34 0.96 10.87
N VAL A 189 -9.66 1.45 11.90
CA VAL A 189 -8.35 0.93 12.34
C VAL A 189 -8.56 -0.36 13.16
N PHE A 190 -7.88 -1.44 12.80
CA PHE A 190 -7.96 -2.70 13.56
C PHE A 190 -7.03 -2.69 14.77
N ASN A 191 -5.72 -2.53 14.55
CA ASN A 191 -4.73 -2.34 15.60
C ASN A 191 -3.90 -1.08 15.34
N VAL A 192 -3.12 -1.07 14.26
CA VAL A 192 -2.42 0.14 13.79
C VAL A 192 -2.71 0.47 12.33
N PHE A 193 -3.13 -0.52 11.54
CA PHE A 193 -3.45 -0.34 10.13
C PHE A 193 -4.91 0.08 9.92
N PRO A 194 -5.18 1.11 9.10
CA PRO A 194 -6.52 1.46 8.70
C PRO A 194 -7.06 0.54 7.60
N CYS A 195 -7.90 -0.43 7.99
CA CYS A 195 -8.36 -1.50 7.10
C CYS A 195 -9.18 -1.02 5.89
N TRP A 196 -9.73 0.21 5.91
CA TRP A 196 -10.37 0.79 4.73
C TRP A 196 -9.40 0.97 3.56
N TRP A 197 -8.11 1.13 3.87
CA TRP A 197 -7.06 1.35 2.88
C TRP A 197 -6.66 0.08 2.12
N ALA A 198 -6.82 -1.11 2.70
CA ALA A 198 -6.35 -2.37 2.13
C ALA A 198 -6.74 -2.57 0.66
N PHE A 199 -8.01 -2.31 0.33
CA PHE A 199 -8.53 -2.50 -1.03
C PHE A 199 -8.11 -1.37 -1.98
N CYS A 200 -7.93 -0.15 -1.45
CA CYS A 200 -7.34 0.96 -2.21
C CYS A 200 -5.89 0.65 -2.60
N ASN A 201 -5.13 0.01 -1.71
CA ASN A 201 -3.74 -0.37 -1.91
C ASN A 201 -3.56 -1.46 -2.98
N VAL A 202 -4.41 -2.48 -2.94
CA VAL A 202 -4.30 -3.67 -3.81
C VAL A 202 -4.89 -3.44 -5.21
N SER A 203 -5.95 -2.62 -5.32
CA SER A 203 -6.72 -2.50 -6.58
C SER A 203 -5.94 -2.00 -7.81
N PRO A 204 -4.93 -1.11 -7.71
CA PRO A 204 -4.12 -0.69 -8.86
C PRO A 204 -3.32 -1.86 -9.44
N SER A 205 -2.80 -2.75 -8.59
CA SER A 205 -2.06 -3.95 -9.00
C SER A 205 -2.93 -4.89 -9.82
N LEU A 206 -4.18 -5.11 -9.39
CA LEU A 206 -5.15 -5.94 -10.10
C LEU A 206 -5.51 -5.34 -11.45
N THR A 207 -5.81 -4.04 -11.47
CA THR A 207 -6.27 -3.34 -12.67
C THR A 207 -5.16 -3.23 -13.71
N GLY A 208 -3.95 -2.85 -13.29
CA GLY A 208 -2.79 -2.74 -14.17
C GLY A 208 -2.36 -4.09 -14.76
N THR A 209 -2.41 -5.16 -13.97
CA THR A 209 -2.10 -6.50 -14.49
C THR A 209 -3.16 -6.98 -15.50
N ALA A 210 -4.43 -6.68 -15.25
CA ALA A 210 -5.52 -7.07 -16.14
C ALA A 210 -5.48 -6.33 -17.49
N THR A 211 -5.07 -5.05 -17.53
CA THR A 211 -4.96 -4.29 -18.78
C THR A 211 -3.82 -4.79 -19.67
N CYS A 212 -2.71 -5.24 -19.09
CA CYS A 212 -1.59 -5.81 -19.85
C CYS A 212 -1.96 -7.09 -20.62
N LEU A 213 -2.96 -7.86 -20.17
CA LEU A 213 -3.41 -9.04 -20.90
C LEU A 213 -4.27 -8.69 -22.11
N LYS A 214 -5.14 -7.66 -22.02
CA LYS A 214 -5.95 -7.21 -23.16
C LYS A 214 -5.12 -6.64 -24.31
N GLY A 215 -3.93 -6.09 -24.03
CA GLY A 215 -3.03 -5.58 -25.06
C GLY A 215 -2.24 -6.68 -25.81
N GLY A 216 -2.19 -7.90 -25.28
CA GLY A 216 -1.44 -9.02 -25.87
C GLY A 216 -2.20 -9.78 -26.96
N ASP A 217 -3.52 -9.63 -27.05
CA ASP A 217 -4.37 -10.29 -28.06
C ASP A 217 -4.42 -9.51 -29.40
N ALA A 218 -3.63 -8.43 -29.53
CA ALA A 218 -3.57 -7.57 -30.71
C ALA A 218 -2.23 -7.68 -31.49
N ALA A 219 -1.40 -8.68 -31.19
CA ALA A 219 -0.11 -8.93 -31.86
C ALA A 219 -0.12 -10.28 -32.59
#